data_AF-A0A849ETT5-F1
#
_entry.id   AF-A0A849ETT5-F1
#
_cell.length_a   1.000
_cell.length_b   1.000
_cell.length_c   1.000
_cell.angle_alpha   90.00
_cell.angle_beta   90.00
_cell.angle_gamma   90.00
#
_symmetry.space_group_name_H-M   'P 1'
#
loop_
_entity.id
_entity.type
_entity.pdbx_description
1 polymer ?
#
loop_
_entity_poly.entity_id
_entity_poly.type
_entity_poly.pdbx_seq_one_letter_code
_entity_poly.pdbx_strand_id
1 'polypeptide(L)'
;MAFAAALSRQRTSMLKCPQLTSPMAETATFPIFDDQGSLVRTVSLEIDTASLRRQLDETQSRIQALQSQLSDFENRRDSNTEAANAKLPSPLSRREIQVLRRIAGGATNKEISRELRISEHTVKSHVIHIFNKLGVNDRAHAAAWGALNGLI
;
A
#
# COMPACT_ATOMS: atom_id res chain seq x y z
N MET A 1 0.73 37.40 -36.85
CA MET A 1 1.51 36.34 -36.19
C MET A 1 0.58 35.20 -35.80
N ALA A 2 0.24 34.31 -36.75
CA ALA A 2 -0.65 33.19 -36.51
C ALA A 2 0.18 31.91 -36.29
N PHE A 3 0.24 31.42 -35.05
CA PHE A 3 0.83 30.11 -34.73
C PHE A 3 -0.19 29.02 -35.09
N ALA A 4 -0.25 28.61 -36.35
CA ALA A 4 -1.00 27.42 -36.75
C ALA A 4 -0.15 26.18 -36.49
N ALA A 5 -0.32 25.56 -35.32
CA ALA A 5 0.37 24.33 -34.95
C ALA A 5 -0.22 23.13 -35.73
N ALA A 6 0.24 22.92 -36.96
CA ALA A 6 0.01 21.66 -37.68
C ALA A 6 0.89 20.58 -37.03
N LEU A 7 0.33 19.87 -36.06
CA LEU A 7 0.99 18.81 -35.33
C LEU A 7 1.20 17.60 -36.27
N SER A 8 2.28 17.60 -37.06
CA SER A 8 2.74 16.39 -37.73
C SER A 8 3.35 15.47 -36.66
N ARG A 9 2.49 14.80 -35.90
CA ARG A 9 2.90 13.64 -35.10
C ARG A 9 3.29 12.55 -36.09
N GLN A 10 4.56 12.49 -36.47
CA GLN A 10 5.13 11.23 -36.92
C GLN A 10 5.21 10.29 -35.71
N ARG A 11 4.05 9.79 -35.28
CA ARG A 11 4.01 8.49 -34.61
C ARG A 11 4.50 7.52 -35.68
N THR A 12 5.68 6.94 -35.53
CA THR A 12 6.00 5.70 -36.23
C THR A 12 4.92 4.70 -35.84
N SER A 13 3.90 4.61 -36.71
CA SER A 13 2.69 3.85 -36.46
C SER A 13 3.05 2.38 -36.29
N MET A 14 2.42 1.77 -35.29
CA MET A 14 2.53 0.40 -34.80
C MET A 14 2.08 -0.68 -35.82
N LEU A 15 2.41 -0.53 -37.11
CA LEU A 15 1.99 -1.47 -38.17
C LEU A 15 3.10 -2.43 -38.62
N LYS A 16 4.32 -2.33 -38.08
CA LYS A 16 5.45 -3.18 -38.49
C LYS A 16 6.03 -4.09 -37.39
N CYS A 17 5.70 -3.86 -36.11
CA CYS A 17 6.26 -4.63 -34.99
C CYS A 17 5.25 -4.75 -33.83
N PRO A 18 4.35 -5.76 -33.81
CA PRO A 18 3.38 -5.96 -32.72
C PRO A 18 4.04 -6.35 -31.38
N GLN A 19 5.33 -6.70 -31.38
CA GLN A 19 6.11 -7.08 -30.21
C GLN A 19 6.74 -5.87 -29.47
N LEU A 20 6.78 -4.68 -30.08
CA LEU A 20 7.21 -3.44 -29.43
C LEU A 20 5.96 -2.64 -29.06
N THR A 21 5.40 -2.92 -27.88
CA THR A 21 4.15 -2.32 -27.41
C THR A 21 4.28 -0.83 -27.07
N SER A 22 5.44 -0.18 -27.22
CA SER A 22 5.61 1.23 -26.85
C SER A 22 6.76 1.97 -27.57
N PRO A 23 6.58 3.25 -27.93
CA PRO A 23 7.58 4.04 -28.65
C PRO A 23 8.80 4.35 -27.77
N MET A 24 10.00 4.20 -28.35
CA MET A 24 11.28 4.40 -27.66
C MET A 24 11.74 5.86 -27.61
N ALA A 25 11.23 6.70 -28.51
CA ALA A 25 11.39 8.16 -28.51
C ALA A 25 10.15 8.78 -29.19
N GLU A 26 9.59 9.84 -28.62
CA GLU A 26 8.56 10.64 -29.30
C GLU A 26 9.23 11.91 -29.84
N THR A 27 9.35 12.01 -31.17
CA THR A 27 9.87 13.21 -31.83
C THR A 27 8.69 14.12 -32.20
N ALA A 28 8.64 15.30 -31.59
CA ALA A 28 7.67 16.33 -31.92
C ALA A 28 8.30 17.38 -32.83
N THR A 29 7.81 17.48 -34.06
CA THR A 29 8.35 18.36 -35.10
C THR A 29 7.41 19.54 -35.32
N PHE A 30 7.92 20.76 -35.10
CA PHE A 30 7.18 22.01 -35.18
C PHE A 30 7.65 22.83 -36.38
N PRO A 31 6.86 22.93 -37.47
CA PRO A 31 7.17 23.81 -38.58
C PRO A 31 6.92 25.28 -38.23
N ILE A 32 7.80 26.17 -38.68
CA ILE A 32 7.73 27.62 -38.52
C ILE A 32 7.51 28.22 -39.90
N PHE A 33 6.37 28.89 -40.09
CA PHE A 33 5.99 29.55 -41.34
C PHE A 33 6.17 31.07 -41.22
N ASP A 34 6.42 31.75 -42.34
CA ASP A 34 6.39 33.21 -42.43
C ASP A 34 4.96 33.76 -42.54
N ASP A 35 4.82 35.08 -42.69
CA ASP A 35 3.53 35.77 -42.83
C ASP A 35 2.85 35.52 -44.19
N GLN A 36 3.59 35.02 -45.18
CA GLN A 36 3.10 34.59 -46.49
C GLN A 36 2.74 33.09 -46.53
N GLY A 37 2.96 32.36 -45.44
CA GLY A 37 2.67 30.92 -45.33
C GLY A 37 3.74 29.99 -45.89
N SER A 38 4.93 30.48 -46.22
CA SER A 38 6.06 29.64 -46.64
C SER A 38 6.82 29.08 -45.43
N LEU A 39 7.25 27.81 -45.52
CA LEU A 39 8.01 27.15 -44.45
C LEU A 39 9.42 27.75 -44.36
N VAL A 40 9.74 28.33 -43.21
CA VAL A 40 11.04 28.97 -42.96
C VAL A 40 11.99 28.04 -42.22
N ARG A 41 11.50 27.34 -41.19
CA ARG A 41 12.30 26.46 -40.33
C ARG A 41 11.46 25.34 -39.75
N THR A 42 12.15 24.35 -39.20
CA THR A 42 11.55 23.26 -38.44
C THR A 42 12.33 23.08 -37.14
N VAL A 43 11.63 22.89 -36.02
CA VAL A 43 12.22 22.57 -34.72
C VAL A 43 11.76 21.17 -34.32
N SER A 44 12.68 20.28 -34.01
CA SER A 44 12.37 18.93 -33.54
C SER A 44 12.75 18.80 -32.06
N LEU A 45 11.83 18.33 -31.23
CA LEU A 45 12.10 17.90 -29.86
C LEU A 45 12.09 16.37 -29.81
N GLU A 46 13.12 15.77 -29.21
CA GLU A 46 13.14 14.36 -28.86
C GLU A 46 12.80 14.21 -27.37
N ILE A 47 11.75 13.44 -27.08
CA ILE A 47 11.38 13.08 -25.70
C ILE A 47 11.78 11.63 -25.46
N ASP A 48 12.75 11.40 -24.56
CA ASP A 48 13.13 10.06 -24.10
C ASP A 48 12.05 9.51 -23.16
N THR A 49 11.04 8.87 -23.75
CA THR A 49 9.99 8.17 -23.01
C THR A 49 10.43 6.79 -22.51
N ALA A 50 11.56 6.27 -23.01
CA ALA A 50 12.05 4.93 -22.69
C ALA A 50 12.77 4.84 -21.35
N SER A 51 13.55 5.86 -20.94
CA SER A 51 14.19 5.85 -19.63
C SER A 51 13.18 5.99 -18.49
N LEU A 52 12.22 6.92 -18.60
CA LEU A 52 11.17 7.11 -17.61
C LEU A 52 10.32 5.86 -17.43
N ARG A 53 9.99 5.16 -18.53
CA ARG A 53 9.24 3.91 -18.45
C ARG A 53 10.01 2.79 -17.76
N ARG A 54 11.31 2.62 -18.09
CA ARG A 54 12.15 1.63 -17.42
C ARG A 54 12.20 1.88 -15.91
N GLN A 55 12.31 3.15 -15.50
CA GLN A 55 12.27 3.52 -14.09
C GLN A 55 10.92 3.19 -13.44
N LEU A 56 9.80 3.43 -14.13
CA LEU A 56 8.47 3.06 -13.64
C LEU A 56 8.32 1.55 -13.48
N ASP A 57 8.72 0.76 -14.47
CA ASP A 57 8.62 -0.70 -14.45
C ASP A 57 9.50 -1.29 -13.32
N GLU A 58 10.71 -0.75 -13.13
CA GLU A 58 11.60 -1.12 -12.03
C GLU A 58 10.99 -0.76 -10.66
N THR A 59 10.44 0.44 -10.54
CA THR A 59 9.79 0.89 -9.31
C THR A 59 8.56 0.05 -8.98
N GLN A 60 7.74 -0.27 -9.98
CA GLN A 60 6.58 -1.15 -9.83
C GLN A 60 6.99 -2.55 -9.38
N SER A 61 8.03 -3.12 -9.98
CA SER A 61 8.57 -4.43 -9.60
C SER A 61 9.06 -4.42 -8.15
N ARG A 62 9.75 -3.34 -7.73
CA ARG A 62 10.21 -3.18 -6.34
C ARG A 62 9.07 -3.07 -5.35
N ILE A 63 8.03 -2.28 -5.66
CA ILE A 63 6.83 -2.15 -4.82
C ILE A 63 6.16 -3.51 -4.66
N GLN A 64 6.00 -4.26 -5.75
CA GLN A 64 5.38 -5.58 -5.71
C GLN A 64 6.17 -6.57 -4.86
N ALA A 65 7.51 -6.57 -4.98
CA ALA A 65 8.36 -7.40 -4.15
C ALA A 65 8.22 -7.06 -2.65
N LEU A 66 8.20 -5.78 -2.30
CA LEU A 66 7.99 -5.33 -0.92
C LEU A 66 6.61 -5.74 -0.38
N GLN A 67 5.57 -5.62 -1.19
CA GLN A 67 4.21 -6.05 -0.82
C GLN A 67 4.13 -7.55 -0.54
N SER A 68 4.83 -8.38 -1.35
CA SER A 68 4.92 -9.82 -1.11
C SER A 68 5.61 -10.13 0.21
N GLN A 69 6.76 -9.48 0.47
CA GLN A 69 7.51 -9.68 1.71
C GLN A 69 6.69 -9.30 2.94
N LEU A 70 5.97 -8.17 2.90
CA LEU A 70 5.10 -7.75 4.00
C LEU A 70 3.99 -8.78 4.26
N SER A 71 3.34 -9.27 3.21
CA SER A 71 2.30 -10.31 3.32
C SER A 71 2.85 -11.58 3.98
N ASP A 72 4.06 -12.00 3.64
CA ASP A 72 4.70 -13.17 4.24
C ASP A 72 4.99 -12.97 5.74
N PHE A 73 5.44 -11.78 6.14
CA PHE A 73 5.66 -11.45 7.54
C PHE A 73 4.35 -11.42 8.35
N GLU A 74 3.28 -10.85 7.78
CA GLU A 74 1.96 -10.83 8.41
C GLU A 74 1.44 -12.25 8.64
N ASN A 75 1.51 -13.11 7.61
CA ASN A 75 1.10 -14.51 7.73
C ASN A 75 1.89 -15.27 8.80
N ARG A 76 3.21 -15.06 8.88
CA ARG A 76 4.05 -15.66 9.93
C ARG A 76 3.65 -15.17 11.32
N ARG A 77 3.39 -13.86 11.48
CA ARG A 77 2.98 -13.27 12.76
C ARG A 77 1.63 -13.81 13.23
N ASP A 78 0.65 -13.89 12.32
CA ASP A 78 -0.67 -14.40 12.66
C ASP A 78 -0.63 -15.89 12.98
N SER A 79 0.13 -16.69 12.21
CA SER A 79 0.37 -18.11 12.52
C SER A 79 1.00 -18.29 13.91
N ASN A 80 1.98 -17.46 14.26
CA ASN A 80 2.61 -17.49 15.59
C ASN A 80 1.63 -17.08 16.70
N THR A 81 0.80 -16.06 16.45
CA THR A 81 -0.25 -15.62 17.37
C THR A 81 -1.28 -16.73 17.59
N GLU A 82 -1.71 -17.41 16.53
CA GLU A 82 -2.67 -18.52 16.60
C GLU A 82 -2.07 -19.72 17.34
N ALA A 83 -0.82 -20.07 17.07
CA ALA A 83 -0.10 -21.11 17.79
C ALA A 83 0.07 -20.79 19.28
N ALA A 84 0.39 -19.53 19.63
CA ALA A 84 0.45 -19.08 21.01
C ALA A 84 -0.92 -19.14 21.70
N ASN A 85 -1.96 -18.68 21.02
CA ASN A 85 -3.33 -18.70 21.54
C ASN A 85 -3.86 -20.13 21.77
N ALA A 86 -3.49 -21.07 20.90
CA ALA A 86 -3.86 -22.47 21.04
C ALA A 86 -3.20 -23.18 22.23
N LYS A 87 -2.06 -22.66 22.73
CA LYS A 87 -1.39 -23.19 23.93
C LYS A 87 -2.03 -22.72 25.23
N LEU A 88 -2.92 -21.73 25.19
CA LEU A 88 -3.60 -21.23 26.38
C LEU A 88 -4.56 -22.30 26.92
N PRO A 89 -4.70 -22.43 28.26
CA PRO A 89 -5.75 -23.26 28.85
C PRO A 89 -7.15 -22.85 28.37
N SER A 90 -7.35 -21.56 28.13
CA SER A 90 -8.57 -21.01 27.52
C SER A 90 -8.19 -20.04 26.39
N PRO A 91 -8.32 -20.46 25.11
CA PRO A 91 -8.01 -19.59 23.99
C PRO A 91 -8.87 -18.31 23.98
N LEU A 92 -8.22 -17.20 23.63
CA LEU A 92 -8.90 -15.95 23.36
C LEU A 92 -9.61 -16.04 22.01
N SER A 93 -10.80 -15.47 21.94
CA SER A 93 -11.51 -15.25 20.69
C SER A 93 -10.78 -14.20 19.83
N ARG A 94 -11.03 -14.20 18.52
CA ARG A 94 -10.50 -13.16 17.62
C ARG A 94 -10.79 -11.75 18.12
N ARG A 95 -11.96 -11.54 18.72
CA ARG A 95 -12.36 -10.24 19.25
C ARG A 95 -11.60 -9.86 20.52
N GLU A 96 -11.38 -10.81 21.40
CA GLU A 96 -10.58 -10.61 22.62
C GLU A 96 -9.12 -10.30 22.27
N ILE A 97 -8.52 -10.96 21.27
CA ILE A 97 -7.16 -10.64 20.78
C ILE A 97 -7.09 -9.21 20.24
N GLN A 98 -8.09 -8.77 19.47
CA GLN A 98 -8.14 -7.39 18.98
C GLN A 98 -8.18 -6.39 20.14
N VAL A 99 -9.02 -6.65 21.16
CA VAL A 99 -9.10 -5.80 22.35
C VAL A 99 -7.76 -5.82 23.11
N LEU A 100 -7.13 -6.97 23.30
CA LEU A 100 -5.82 -7.10 23.95
C LEU A 100 -4.71 -6.32 23.22
N ARG A 101 -4.66 -6.38 21.88
CA ARG A 101 -3.72 -5.60 21.06
C ARG A 101 -3.89 -4.09 21.29
N ARG A 102 -5.12 -3.60 21.37
CA ARG A 102 -5.39 -2.19 21.68
C ARG A 102 -5.06 -1.84 23.13
N ILE A 103 -5.25 -2.79 24.05
CA ILE A 103 -4.87 -2.62 25.45
C ILE A 103 -3.36 -2.37 25.57
N ALA A 104 -2.56 -3.18 24.89
CA ALA A 104 -1.12 -3.05 24.88
C ALA A 104 -0.63 -1.78 24.16
N GLY A 105 -1.38 -1.29 23.18
CA GLY A 105 -1.16 0.04 22.60
C GLY A 105 -1.55 1.22 23.49
N GLY A 106 -2.05 0.98 24.71
CA GLY A 106 -2.44 2.02 25.66
C GLY A 106 -3.83 2.63 25.46
N ALA A 107 -4.64 2.11 24.52
CA ALA A 107 -5.91 2.74 24.13
C ALA A 107 -7.01 2.56 25.18
N THR A 108 -7.59 3.64 25.71
CA THR A 108 -8.70 3.60 26.68
C THR A 108 -9.92 2.81 26.16
N ASN A 109 -10.81 2.35 27.06
CA ASN A 109 -12.01 1.61 26.63
C ASN A 109 -12.90 2.41 25.68
N LYS A 110 -12.89 3.74 25.78
CA LYS A 110 -13.57 4.67 24.87
C LYS A 110 -12.90 4.79 23.50
N GLU A 111 -11.58 4.61 23.41
CA GLU A 111 -10.88 4.55 22.13
C GLU A 111 -11.10 3.21 21.46
N ILE A 112 -10.98 2.12 22.24
CA ILE A 112 -11.26 0.77 21.77
C ILE A 112 -12.70 0.66 21.25
N SER A 113 -13.68 1.22 21.96
CA SER A 113 -15.09 1.20 21.53
C SER A 113 -15.29 1.90 20.18
N ARG A 114 -14.64 3.05 19.98
CA ARG A 114 -14.68 3.82 18.72
C ARG A 114 -13.99 3.10 17.57
N GLU A 115 -12.77 2.63 17.79
CA GLU A 115 -11.98 1.92 16.75
C GLU A 115 -12.65 0.63 16.32
N LEU A 116 -13.21 -0.11 17.29
CA LEU A 116 -13.80 -1.40 17.07
C LEU A 116 -15.31 -1.36 16.80
N ARG A 117 -15.92 -0.16 16.80
CA ARG A 117 -17.36 0.09 16.54
C ARG A 117 -18.29 -0.74 17.42
N ILE A 118 -18.00 -0.80 18.72
CA ILE A 118 -18.82 -1.48 19.74
C ILE A 118 -19.06 -0.56 20.93
N SER A 119 -20.00 -0.90 21.81
CA SER A 119 -20.24 -0.11 23.02
C SER A 119 -19.08 -0.22 24.02
N GLU A 120 -18.84 0.82 24.82
CA GLU A 120 -17.86 0.77 25.93
C GLU A 120 -18.20 -0.34 26.94
N HIS A 121 -19.49 -0.63 27.13
CA HIS A 121 -19.94 -1.73 27.97
C HIS A 121 -19.45 -3.08 27.41
N THR A 122 -19.59 -3.31 26.10
CA THR A 122 -19.08 -4.50 25.42
C THR A 122 -17.56 -4.61 25.55
N VAL A 123 -16.82 -3.51 25.43
CA VAL A 123 -15.36 -3.50 25.65
C VAL A 123 -15.03 -3.92 27.09
N LYS A 124 -15.72 -3.39 28.10
CA LYS A 124 -15.52 -3.78 29.50
C LYS A 124 -15.74 -5.28 29.70
N SER A 125 -16.80 -5.85 29.10
CA SER A 125 -17.05 -7.29 29.16
C SER A 125 -15.92 -8.10 28.52
N HIS A 126 -15.42 -7.68 27.35
CA HIS A 126 -14.25 -8.33 26.74
C HIS A 126 -13.00 -8.25 27.62
N VAL A 127 -12.73 -7.10 28.25
CA VAL A 127 -11.59 -6.93 29.17
C VAL A 127 -11.68 -7.89 30.35
N ILE A 128 -12.85 -8.01 30.98
CA ILE A 128 -13.08 -8.93 32.10
C ILE A 128 -12.84 -10.38 31.67
N HIS A 129 -13.37 -10.78 30.51
CA HIS A 129 -13.16 -12.14 30.01
C HIS A 129 -11.69 -12.42 29.69
N ILE A 130 -10.97 -11.46 29.10
CA ILE A 130 -9.52 -11.57 28.85
C ILE A 130 -8.78 -11.77 30.18
N PHE A 131 -9.07 -10.96 31.19
CA PHE A 131 -8.42 -11.04 32.50
C PHE A 131 -8.63 -12.40 33.15
N ASN A 132 -9.88 -12.89 33.13
CA ASN A 132 -10.21 -14.21 33.66
C ASN A 132 -9.51 -15.35 32.90
N LYS A 133 -9.43 -15.27 31.56
CA LYS A 133 -8.77 -16.30 30.74
C LYS A 133 -7.24 -16.30 30.90
N LEU A 134 -6.64 -15.13 31.08
CA LEU A 134 -5.19 -14.98 31.25
C LEU A 134 -4.74 -15.11 32.71
N GLY A 135 -5.68 -15.11 33.67
CA GLY A 135 -5.36 -15.14 35.11
C GLY A 135 -4.67 -13.87 35.62
N VAL A 136 -4.96 -12.72 35.01
CA VAL A 136 -4.36 -11.42 35.35
C VAL A 136 -5.40 -10.47 35.91
N ASN A 137 -4.98 -9.54 36.78
CA ASN A 137 -5.89 -8.64 37.48
C ASN A 137 -5.81 -7.18 37.01
N ASP A 138 -4.79 -6.84 36.21
CA ASP A 138 -4.56 -5.47 35.76
C ASP A 138 -4.29 -5.42 34.26
N ARG A 139 -4.63 -4.28 33.69
CA ARG A 139 -4.45 -3.91 32.30
C ARG A 139 -2.98 -3.92 31.88
N ALA A 140 -2.09 -3.38 32.70
CA ALA A 140 -0.66 -3.40 32.41
C ALA A 140 -0.12 -4.82 32.45
N HIS A 141 -0.56 -5.63 33.42
CA HIS A 141 -0.24 -7.05 33.47
C HIS A 141 -0.75 -7.81 32.24
N ALA A 142 -1.99 -7.57 31.79
CA ALA A 142 -2.52 -8.19 30.59
C ALA A 142 -1.70 -7.85 29.33
N ALA A 143 -1.30 -6.58 29.17
CA ALA A 143 -0.45 -6.14 28.09
C ALA A 143 0.93 -6.83 28.12
N ALA A 144 1.59 -6.81 29.28
CA ALA A 144 2.89 -7.47 29.44
C ALA A 144 2.80 -8.98 29.21
N TRP A 145 1.76 -9.63 29.73
CA TRP A 145 1.52 -11.05 29.57
C TRP A 145 1.32 -11.42 28.10
N GLY A 146 0.51 -10.66 27.36
CA GLY A 146 0.29 -10.87 25.93
C GLY A 146 1.58 -10.77 25.12
N ALA A 147 2.44 -9.78 25.43
CA ALA A 147 3.70 -9.58 24.73
C ALA A 147 4.70 -10.72 25.00
N LEU A 148 4.82 -11.13 26.27
CA LEU A 148 5.71 -12.24 26.66
C LEU A 148 5.30 -13.58 26.06
N ASN A 149 4.00 -13.79 25.82
CA ASN A 149 3.45 -15.02 25.27
C ASN A 149 3.22 -14.97 23.75
N GLY A 150 3.61 -13.89 23.07
CA GLY A 150 3.53 -13.78 21.60
C GLY A 150 2.10 -13.62 21.04
N LEU A 151 1.16 -13.11 21.83
CA LEU A 151 -0.21 -12.84 21.39
C LEU A 151 -0.37 -11.47 20.71
N ILE A 152 0.59 -10.57 20.93
CA ILE A 152 0.57 -9.18 20.48
C ILE A 152 1.93 -8.73 19.98
#